data_AF-A0A8B5WI53-F1
#
_entry.id   AF-A0A8B5WI53-F1
#
_cell.length_a   1.000
_cell.length_b   1.000
_cell.length_c   1.000
_cell.angle_alpha   90.00
_cell.angle_beta   90.00
_cell.angle_gamma   90.00
#
_symmetry.space_group_name_H-M   'P 1'
#
loop_
_entity.id
_entity.type
_entity.pdbx_description
1 polymer ?
#
loop_
_entity_poly.entity_id
_entity_poly.type
_entity_poly.pdbx_seq_one_letter_code
_entity_poly.pdbx_strand_id
1 'polypeptide(L)'
;MPAMNSRLFLTAACLVVMLAGCSGAQTDAAGDLVVAGSLHVAGTKNFRIDHPLDPQNRMLLHFASEGPEPFNVYAGRVRLDDSGSAAVVLPEWFELINADYRYQLTAVGKPGPGLYIASEIENNQFQIAGGAPGGEVSWEVRARRDDLTMRRLDPQVEMDKPAHQRGSFIDPVAWASD
;
A
#
# COMPACT_ATOMS: atom_id res chain seq x y z
N MET A 1 -56.77 27.38 -24.20
CA MET A 1 -55.87 27.16 -23.05
C MET A 1 -54.76 26.23 -23.51
N PRO A 2 -53.49 26.65 -23.58
CA PRO A 2 -52.41 25.77 -24.01
C PRO A 2 -51.95 24.90 -22.83
N ALA A 3 -51.68 23.63 -23.11
CA ALA A 3 -51.07 22.70 -22.15
C ALA A 3 -49.60 23.07 -21.96
N MET A 4 -49.23 23.39 -20.71
CA MET A 4 -47.85 23.67 -20.33
C MET A 4 -47.08 22.34 -20.23
N ASN A 5 -46.19 22.11 -21.19
CA ASN A 5 -45.25 21.00 -21.15
C ASN A 5 -44.10 21.36 -20.19
N SER A 6 -44.20 20.92 -18.94
CA SER A 6 -43.14 21.04 -17.95
C SER A 6 -42.05 20.00 -18.27
N ARG A 7 -41.07 20.37 -19.09
CA ARG A 7 -39.82 19.59 -19.20
C ARG A 7 -39.03 19.80 -17.91
N LEU A 8 -39.03 18.79 -17.05
CA LEU A 8 -38.17 18.71 -15.88
C LEU A 8 -36.74 18.48 -16.38
N PHE A 9 -35.90 19.52 -16.36
CA PHE A 9 -34.46 19.35 -16.53
C PHE A 9 -33.91 18.84 -15.19
N LEU A 10 -33.64 17.53 -15.09
CA LEU A 10 -32.77 17.00 -14.04
C LEU A 10 -31.33 17.44 -14.37
N THR A 11 -30.89 18.57 -13.82
CA THR A 11 -29.47 18.76 -13.53
C THR A 11 -29.07 17.72 -12.49
N ALA A 12 -28.05 16.92 -12.79
CA ALA A 12 -27.53 15.81 -12.00
C ALA A 12 -27.76 15.98 -10.49
N ALA A 13 -28.78 15.28 -9.97
CA ALA A 13 -28.95 15.14 -8.54
C ALA A 13 -27.84 14.22 -8.05
N CYS A 14 -26.91 14.76 -7.27
CA CYS A 14 -26.00 13.95 -6.47
C CYS A 14 -26.86 13.17 -5.47
N LEU A 15 -27.15 11.90 -5.76
CA LEU A 15 -27.86 11.02 -4.85
C LEU A 15 -26.90 10.70 -3.69
N VAL A 16 -27.04 11.42 -2.59
CA VAL A 16 -26.37 11.07 -1.33
C VAL A 16 -27.09 9.87 -0.74
N VAL A 17 -26.57 8.66 -0.99
CA VAL A 17 -27.07 7.45 -0.34
C VAL A 17 -26.45 7.39 1.06
N MET A 18 -27.22 7.73 2.09
CA MET A 18 -26.82 7.49 3.48
C MET A 18 -27.13 6.04 3.86
N LEU A 19 -26.12 5.17 3.80
CA LEU A 19 -26.19 3.78 4.25
C LEU A 19 -25.70 3.67 5.69
N ALA A 20 -26.44 4.25 6.63
CA ALA A 20 -26.16 4.08 8.05
C ALA A 20 -26.75 2.75 8.53
N GLY A 21 -25.90 1.81 8.95
CA GLY A 21 -26.34 0.55 9.58
C GLY A 21 -26.84 -0.54 8.61
N CYS A 22 -26.70 -0.36 7.30
CA CYS A 22 -26.99 -1.41 6.33
C CYS A 22 -25.85 -2.42 6.26
N SER A 23 -26.11 -3.69 6.58
CA SER A 23 -25.23 -4.80 6.26
C SER A 23 -25.32 -5.13 4.77
N GLY A 24 -24.17 -5.34 4.11
CA GLY A 24 -24.12 -5.80 2.72
C GLY A 24 -24.36 -4.73 1.63
N ALA A 25 -24.22 -3.44 1.95
CA ALA A 25 -24.30 -2.42 0.92
C ALA A 25 -23.09 -2.49 -0.03
N GLN A 26 -23.36 -2.53 -1.34
CA GLN A 26 -22.35 -2.52 -2.39
C GLN A 26 -22.42 -1.19 -3.16
N THR A 27 -21.27 -0.59 -3.40
CA THR A 27 -21.12 0.61 -4.23
C THR A 27 -20.32 0.23 -5.47
N ASP A 28 -20.96 0.29 -6.64
CA ASP A 28 -20.31 0.11 -7.93
C ASP A 28 -20.05 1.48 -8.56
N ALA A 29 -18.80 1.95 -8.50
CA ALA A 29 -18.37 3.17 -9.15
C ALA A 29 -17.70 2.84 -10.50
N ALA A 30 -18.17 3.45 -11.59
CA ALA A 30 -17.53 3.32 -12.91
C ALA A 30 -16.23 4.14 -13.03
N GLY A 31 -15.93 4.99 -12.05
CA GLY A 31 -14.71 5.78 -11.94
C GLY A 31 -14.03 5.62 -10.58
N ASP A 32 -13.14 6.54 -10.25
CA ASP A 32 -12.32 6.43 -9.03
C ASP A 32 -13.15 6.55 -7.75
N LEU A 33 -12.84 5.70 -6.76
CA LEU A 33 -13.34 5.83 -5.40
C LEU A 33 -12.31 6.60 -4.56
N VAL A 34 -12.66 7.81 -4.12
CA VAL A 34 -11.81 8.64 -3.25
C VAL A 34 -12.24 8.48 -1.80
N VAL A 35 -11.34 8.01 -0.94
CA VAL A 35 -11.54 7.93 0.51
C VAL A 35 -10.65 8.98 1.17
N ALA A 36 -11.26 10.02 1.74
CA ALA A 36 -10.51 11.09 2.42
C ALA A 36 -9.95 10.66 3.80
N GLY A 37 -10.53 9.61 4.40
CA GLY A 37 -10.12 9.04 5.68
C GLY A 37 -9.49 7.65 5.55
N SER A 38 -9.49 6.90 6.66
CA SER A 38 -8.99 5.52 6.70
C SER A 38 -10.02 4.53 6.18
N LEU A 39 -9.53 3.48 5.49
CA LEU A 39 -10.33 2.33 5.07
C LEU A 39 -10.15 1.18 6.06
N HIS A 40 -11.20 0.88 6.83
CA HIS A 40 -11.23 -0.26 7.76
C HIS A 40 -11.90 -1.46 7.09
N VAL A 41 -11.21 -2.60 7.05
CA VAL A 41 -11.67 -3.81 6.36
C VAL A 41 -11.50 -5.01 7.28
N ALA A 42 -12.58 -5.75 7.53
CA ALA A 42 -12.53 -7.00 8.31
C ALA A 42 -12.07 -8.19 7.45
N GLY A 43 -12.35 -8.15 6.15
CA GLY A 43 -11.86 -9.11 5.14
C GLY A 43 -10.57 -8.63 4.45
N THR A 44 -10.46 -8.90 3.16
CA THR A 44 -9.25 -8.61 2.37
C THR A 44 -9.24 -7.23 1.70
N LYS A 45 -8.05 -6.63 1.58
CA LYS A 45 -7.82 -5.47 0.69
C LYS A 45 -7.28 -5.96 -0.66
N ASN A 46 -8.16 -6.11 -1.65
CA ASN A 46 -7.79 -6.68 -2.95
C ASN A 46 -8.24 -5.83 -4.15
N PHE A 47 -7.56 -6.02 -5.27
CA PHE A 47 -8.07 -5.67 -6.60
C PHE A 47 -8.24 -6.92 -7.45
N ARG A 48 -9.04 -6.79 -8.51
CA ARG A 48 -9.32 -7.85 -9.49
C ARG A 48 -9.08 -7.33 -10.90
N ILE A 49 -8.50 -8.17 -11.74
CA ILE A 49 -8.35 -7.96 -13.18
C ILE A 49 -8.69 -9.26 -13.90
N ASP A 50 -8.96 -9.17 -15.19
CA ASP A 50 -9.06 -10.36 -16.03
C ASP A 50 -7.76 -11.16 -15.97
N HIS A 51 -7.86 -12.48 -15.93
CA HIS A 51 -6.69 -13.33 -15.87
C HIS A 51 -5.90 -13.22 -17.19
N PRO A 52 -4.59 -12.90 -17.17
CA PRO A 52 -3.84 -12.58 -18.39
C PRO A 52 -3.70 -13.74 -19.38
N LEU A 53 -3.87 -14.98 -18.92
CA LEU A 53 -3.83 -16.19 -19.77
C LEU A 53 -5.23 -16.70 -20.17
N ASP A 54 -6.30 -16.20 -19.55
CA ASP A 54 -7.68 -16.65 -19.83
C ASP A 54 -8.70 -15.56 -19.43
N PRO A 55 -8.69 -14.41 -20.11
CA PRO A 55 -9.42 -13.23 -19.66
C PRO A 55 -10.94 -13.36 -19.75
N GLN A 56 -11.47 -14.26 -20.59
CA GLN A 56 -12.92 -14.44 -20.75
C GLN A 56 -13.55 -15.32 -19.67
N ASN A 57 -12.75 -16.15 -18.98
CA ASN A 57 -13.29 -17.17 -18.07
C ASN A 57 -12.74 -17.07 -16.64
N ARG A 58 -11.67 -16.32 -16.40
CA ARG A 58 -10.98 -16.29 -15.11
C ARG A 58 -10.63 -14.87 -14.67
N MET A 59 -10.66 -14.66 -13.36
CA MET A 59 -10.12 -13.46 -12.70
C MET A 59 -8.78 -13.77 -12.04
N LEU A 60 -7.92 -12.76 -11.99
CA LEU A 60 -6.72 -12.73 -11.16
C LEU A 60 -6.93 -11.71 -10.03
N LEU A 61 -6.69 -12.13 -8.80
CA LEU A 61 -6.80 -11.29 -7.61
C LEU A 61 -5.41 -11.03 -7.04
N HIS A 62 -5.18 -9.79 -6.62
CA HIS A 62 -4.00 -9.38 -5.89
C HIS A 62 -4.41 -8.70 -4.59
N PHE A 63 -3.58 -8.85 -3.57
CA PHE A 63 -3.85 -8.42 -2.21
C PHE A 63 -2.79 -7.44 -1.74
N ALA A 64 -3.19 -6.49 -0.91
CA ALA A 64 -2.26 -5.60 -0.23
C ALA A 64 -1.40 -6.40 0.76
N SER A 65 -0.12 -6.03 0.88
CA SER A 65 0.71 -6.49 2.00
C SER A 65 0.35 -5.72 3.27
N GLU A 66 0.25 -6.43 4.38
CA GLU A 66 -0.19 -5.84 5.66
C GLU A 66 0.88 -6.03 6.74
N GLY A 67 1.06 -4.98 7.55
CA GLY A 67 1.89 -4.97 8.73
C GLY A 67 1.21 -4.17 9.84
N PRO A 68 1.70 -4.27 11.09
CA PRO A 68 1.15 -3.49 12.19
C PRO A 68 1.33 -1.97 11.98
N GLU A 69 2.29 -1.57 11.14
CA GLU A 69 2.55 -0.19 10.75
C GLU A 69 2.47 -0.04 9.22
N PRO A 70 2.18 1.17 8.69
CA PRO A 70 2.19 1.41 7.25
C PRO A 70 3.63 1.37 6.71
N PHE A 71 3.88 0.52 5.71
CA PHE A 71 5.18 0.42 5.05
C PHE A 71 5.17 0.99 3.64
N ASN A 72 6.24 1.70 3.30
CA ASN A 72 6.64 1.95 1.93
C ASN A 72 7.81 1.02 1.56
N VAL A 73 7.78 0.47 0.35
CA VAL A 73 8.81 -0.44 -0.16
C VAL A 73 9.38 0.12 -1.45
N TYR A 74 10.71 0.22 -1.49
CA TYR A 74 11.47 0.66 -2.65
C TYR A 74 12.45 -0.43 -2.99
N ALA A 75 12.53 -0.83 -4.26
CA ALA A 75 13.43 -1.88 -4.68
C ALA A 75 14.01 -1.57 -6.04
N GLY A 76 15.18 -2.13 -6.31
CA GLY A 76 15.87 -1.94 -7.56
C GLY A 76 17.04 -2.89 -7.74
N ARG A 77 17.79 -2.64 -8.81
CA ARG A 77 19.06 -3.31 -9.08
C ARG A 77 20.12 -2.27 -9.35
N VAL A 78 21.35 -2.56 -8.96
CA VAL A 78 22.50 -1.71 -9.23
C VAL A 78 23.71 -2.54 -9.60
N ARG A 79 24.56 -2.01 -10.47
CA ARG A 79 25.87 -2.59 -10.78
C ARG A 79 26.94 -1.94 -9.92
N LEU A 80 27.81 -2.77 -9.38
CA LEU A 80 28.96 -2.34 -8.60
C LEU A 80 30.07 -1.83 -9.52
N ASP A 81 30.72 -0.75 -9.11
CA ASP A 81 31.87 -0.15 -9.78
C ASP A 81 33.15 -0.99 -9.62
N ASP A 82 34.28 -0.45 -10.10
CA ASP A 82 35.59 -1.11 -10.05
C ASP A 82 36.10 -1.35 -8.63
N SER A 83 35.56 -0.66 -7.62
CA SER A 83 35.85 -0.87 -6.20
C SER A 83 34.96 -1.93 -5.55
N GLY A 84 33.95 -2.44 -6.27
CA GLY A 84 32.95 -3.35 -5.70
C GLY A 84 31.86 -2.63 -4.89
N SER A 85 31.63 -1.35 -5.19
CA SER A 85 30.67 -0.49 -4.47
C SER A 85 29.64 0.13 -5.42
N ALA A 86 28.53 0.62 -4.88
CA ALA A 86 27.58 1.43 -5.62
C ALA A 86 26.81 2.38 -4.71
N ALA A 87 26.56 3.59 -5.20
CA ALA A 87 25.59 4.50 -4.62
C ALA A 87 24.20 4.27 -5.23
N VAL A 88 23.18 4.17 -4.37
CA VAL A 88 21.78 4.12 -4.78
C VAL A 88 21.14 5.45 -4.42
N VAL A 89 20.63 6.14 -5.44
CA VAL A 89 19.89 7.41 -5.27
C VAL A 89 18.40 7.10 -5.22
N LEU A 90 17.75 7.56 -4.16
CA LEU A 90 16.33 7.46 -3.92
C LEU A 90 15.64 8.75 -4.42
N PRO A 91 14.31 8.74 -4.63
CA PRO A 91 13.59 9.95 -5.01
C PRO A 91 13.81 11.08 -3.98
N GLU A 92 13.81 12.34 -4.45
CA GLU A 92 14.11 13.52 -3.62
C GLU A 92 13.20 13.70 -2.40
N TRP A 93 12.01 13.10 -2.43
CA TRP A 93 11.01 13.13 -1.36
C TRP A 93 11.09 11.94 -0.41
N PHE A 94 12.02 10.99 -0.61
CA PHE A 94 12.05 9.74 0.14
C PHE A 94 12.15 9.99 1.64
N GLU A 95 13.12 10.77 2.11
CA GLU A 95 13.31 11.05 3.54
C GLU A 95 12.18 11.93 4.14
N LEU A 96 11.40 12.61 3.30
CA LEU A 96 10.28 13.44 3.77
C LEU A 96 9.06 12.63 4.24
N ILE A 97 8.95 11.38 3.80
CA ILE A 97 7.77 10.54 4.03
C ILE A 97 8.10 9.17 4.64
N ASN A 98 9.35 8.92 5.02
CA ASN A 98 9.82 7.62 5.48
C ASN A 98 10.70 7.76 6.73
N ALA A 99 10.61 6.77 7.62
CA ALA A 99 11.49 6.59 8.78
C ALA A 99 11.78 5.09 8.99
N ASP A 100 12.68 4.76 9.92
CA ASP A 100 12.99 3.38 10.34
C ASP A 100 13.32 2.43 9.18
N TYR A 101 14.39 2.76 8.45
CA TYR A 101 14.81 2.07 7.24
C TYR A 101 15.33 0.66 7.52
N ARG A 102 14.96 -0.30 6.66
CA ARG A 102 15.42 -1.70 6.71
C ARG A 102 15.90 -2.10 5.33
N TYR A 103 17.08 -2.71 5.25
CA TYR A 103 17.76 -3.02 3.99
C TYR A 103 17.89 -4.52 3.76
N GLN A 104 17.54 -4.97 2.56
CA GLN A 104 17.83 -6.32 2.08
C GLN A 104 18.64 -6.24 0.79
N LEU A 105 19.76 -6.97 0.75
CA LEU A 105 20.66 -7.06 -0.41
C LEU A 105 20.72 -8.51 -0.91
N THR A 106 20.74 -8.69 -2.23
CA THR A 106 20.88 -10.02 -2.85
C THR A 106 21.83 -9.92 -4.04
N ALA A 107 22.93 -10.69 -4.00
CA ALA A 107 23.83 -10.83 -5.14
C ALA A 107 23.13 -11.57 -6.29
N VAL A 108 23.30 -11.09 -7.52
CA VAL A 108 22.67 -11.68 -8.71
C VAL A 108 23.72 -12.37 -9.58
N GLY A 109 23.41 -13.59 -10.03
CA GLY A 109 24.22 -14.37 -10.98
C GLY A 109 25.44 -15.08 -10.39
N LYS A 110 26.03 -14.58 -9.29
CA LYS A 110 27.13 -15.20 -8.56
C LYS A 110 27.05 -14.88 -7.06
N PRO A 111 27.61 -15.71 -6.17
CA PRO A 111 27.70 -15.37 -4.74
C PRO A 111 28.42 -14.03 -4.53
N GLY A 112 27.91 -13.22 -3.60
CA GLY A 112 28.50 -11.95 -3.18
C GLY A 112 28.88 -11.97 -1.70
N PRO A 113 29.89 -12.76 -1.29
CA PRO A 113 30.34 -12.78 0.09
C PRO A 113 30.84 -11.38 0.49
N GLY A 114 30.41 -10.90 1.65
CA GLY A 114 30.81 -9.58 2.13
C GLY A 114 30.00 -8.41 1.57
N LEU A 115 28.85 -8.62 0.93
CA LEU A 115 27.93 -7.50 0.62
C LEU A 115 27.34 -6.88 1.89
N TYR A 116 27.42 -5.56 2.03
CA TYR A 116 26.82 -4.81 3.13
C TYR A 116 26.41 -3.39 2.72
N ILE A 117 25.63 -2.74 3.59
CA ILE A 117 25.31 -1.31 3.50
C ILE A 117 26.49 -0.51 4.07
N ALA A 118 27.24 0.16 3.20
CA ALA A 118 28.43 0.91 3.57
C ALA A 118 28.12 2.25 4.24
N SER A 119 27.02 2.87 3.84
CA SER A 119 26.42 4.02 4.51
C SER A 119 24.91 3.88 4.46
N GLU A 120 24.25 4.15 5.58
CA GLU A 120 22.79 4.24 5.62
C GLU A 120 22.28 5.43 4.81
N ILE A 121 20.96 5.51 4.62
CA ILE A 121 20.30 6.58 3.88
C ILE A 121 20.56 7.92 4.56
N GLU A 122 21.14 8.83 3.80
CA GLU A 122 21.31 10.24 4.11
C GLU A 122 21.31 11.04 2.79
N ASN A 123 20.63 12.18 2.73
CA ASN A 123 20.49 12.99 1.51
C ASN A 123 19.92 12.20 0.32
N ASN A 124 18.88 11.39 0.59
CA ASN A 124 18.19 10.49 -0.32
C ASN A 124 19.11 9.50 -1.04
N GLN A 125 20.19 9.05 -0.41
CA GLN A 125 21.06 8.04 -0.99
C GLN A 125 21.66 7.13 0.07
N PHE A 126 21.98 5.89 -0.31
CA PHE A 126 22.75 4.97 0.51
C PHE A 126 23.81 4.26 -0.32
N GLN A 127 24.79 3.65 0.32
CA GLN A 127 25.89 2.97 -0.35
C GLN A 127 25.89 1.48 -0.06
N ILE A 128 26.15 0.68 -1.09
CA ILE A 128 26.40 -0.75 -1.02
C ILE A 128 27.89 -0.96 -1.30
N ALA A 129 28.55 -1.85 -0.56
CA ALA A 129 29.94 -2.22 -0.81
C ALA A 129 30.21 -3.70 -0.50
N GLY A 130 31.47 -4.09 -0.75
CA GLY A 130 32.00 -5.42 -0.43
C GLY A 130 31.64 -6.50 -1.43
N GLY A 131 31.09 -6.14 -2.59
CA GLY A 131 30.86 -7.08 -3.69
C GLY A 131 32.03 -7.13 -4.67
N ALA A 132 31.94 -8.03 -5.64
CA ALA A 132 32.93 -8.11 -6.72
C ALA A 132 32.68 -6.99 -7.75
N PRO A 133 33.75 -6.38 -8.31
CA PRO A 133 33.62 -5.40 -9.39
C PRO A 133 32.73 -5.87 -10.54
N GLY A 134 31.89 -4.96 -11.05
CA GLY A 134 30.90 -5.24 -12.10
C GLY A 134 29.77 -6.20 -11.70
N GLY A 135 29.70 -6.62 -10.43
CA GLY A 135 28.63 -7.45 -9.89
C GLY A 135 27.28 -6.72 -9.91
N GLU A 136 26.18 -7.47 -10.02
CA GLU A 136 24.83 -6.93 -9.93
C GLU A 136 24.23 -7.29 -8.57
N VAL A 137 23.61 -6.31 -7.92
CA VAL A 137 22.94 -6.46 -6.62
C VAL A 137 21.50 -6.01 -6.77
N SER A 138 20.56 -6.88 -6.36
CA SER A 138 19.18 -6.50 -6.11
C SER A 138 19.07 -5.97 -4.69
N TRP A 139 18.38 -4.85 -4.50
CA TRP A 139 18.19 -4.21 -3.21
C TRP A 139 16.71 -3.94 -2.94
N GLU A 140 16.31 -4.03 -1.68
CA GLU A 140 15.04 -3.55 -1.15
C GLU A 140 15.33 -2.67 0.07
N VAL A 141 14.63 -1.53 0.14
CA VAL A 141 14.48 -0.69 1.31
C VAL A 141 13.01 -0.71 1.71
N ARG A 142 12.74 -1.23 2.91
CA ARG A 142 11.44 -1.10 3.57
C ARG A 142 11.54 -0.03 4.64
N ALA A 143 10.58 0.90 4.65
CA ALA A 143 10.54 1.98 5.63
C ALA A 143 9.13 2.13 6.22
N ARG A 144 9.03 2.56 7.48
CA ARG A 144 7.76 3.01 8.04
C ARG A 144 7.38 4.33 7.36
N ARG A 145 6.15 4.42 6.87
CA ARG A 145 5.60 5.65 6.31
C ARG A 145 5.44 6.69 7.43
N ASP A 146 6.00 7.88 7.21
CA ASP A 146 6.12 8.93 8.22
C ASP A 146 5.89 10.34 7.62
N ASP A 147 4.93 10.49 6.72
CA ASP A 147 4.52 11.83 6.25
C ASP A 147 3.66 12.56 7.29
N LEU A 148 3.39 13.85 7.06
CA LEU A 148 2.60 14.71 7.95
C LEU A 148 1.23 14.12 8.32
N THR A 149 0.60 13.35 7.43
CA THR A 149 -0.68 12.70 7.71
C THR A 149 -0.51 11.61 8.76
N MET A 150 0.50 10.75 8.62
CA MET A 150 0.77 9.66 9.56
C MET A 150 1.18 10.19 10.93
N ARG A 151 2.03 11.22 10.96
CA ARG A 151 2.44 11.89 12.22
C ARG A 151 1.27 12.52 12.97
N ARG A 152 0.27 13.03 12.25
CA ARG A 152 -0.95 13.61 12.86
C ARG A 152 -1.98 12.56 13.26
N LEU A 153 -2.08 11.48 12.49
CA LEU A 153 -3.01 10.39 12.76
C LEU A 153 -2.60 9.60 14.00
N ASP A 154 -1.29 9.48 14.23
CA ASP A 154 -0.70 8.63 15.29
C ASP A 154 -1.33 7.23 15.30
N PRO A 155 -1.12 6.45 14.22
CA PRO A 155 -1.85 5.21 13.99
C PRO A 155 -1.62 4.21 15.13
N GLN A 156 -2.69 3.95 15.88
CA GLN A 156 -2.69 2.97 16.96
C GLN A 156 -2.75 1.55 16.38
N VAL A 157 -1.79 0.71 16.78
CA VAL A 157 -1.74 -0.70 16.36
C VAL A 157 -2.74 -1.58 17.11
N GLU A 158 -3.17 -1.13 18.28
CA GLU A 158 -4.16 -1.77 19.14
C GLU A 158 -5.11 -0.71 19.69
N MET A 159 -6.39 -1.06 19.79
CA MET A 159 -7.38 -0.21 20.44
C MET A 159 -8.53 -1.04 21.01
N ASP A 160 -9.12 -0.53 22.08
CA ASP A 160 -10.39 -1.05 22.56
C ASP A 160 -11.47 -0.83 21.50
N LYS A 161 -12.37 -1.81 21.38
CA LYS A 161 -13.62 -1.60 20.63
C LYS A 161 -14.41 -0.41 21.21
N PRO A 162 -15.08 0.38 20.37
CA PRO A 162 -16.07 1.35 20.84
C PRO A 162 -17.08 0.68 21.78
N ALA A 163 -17.57 1.41 22.78
CA ALA A 163 -18.40 0.82 23.86
C ALA A 163 -19.58 -0.02 23.33
N HIS A 164 -20.23 0.42 22.25
CA HIS A 164 -21.36 -0.29 21.63
C HIS A 164 -20.99 -1.59 20.89
N GLN A 165 -19.70 -1.86 20.66
CA GLN A 165 -19.20 -3.09 20.02
C GLN A 165 -18.44 -3.99 21.00
N ARG A 166 -18.27 -3.58 22.27
CA ARG A 166 -17.63 -4.44 23.28
C ARG A 166 -18.55 -5.63 23.57
N GLY A 167 -17.98 -6.83 23.58
CA GLY A 167 -18.72 -8.07 23.76
C GLY A 167 -19.32 -8.68 22.47
N SER A 168 -19.15 -8.05 21.30
CA SER A 168 -19.54 -8.61 20.01
C SER A 168 -18.33 -8.90 19.10
N PHE A 169 -18.46 -9.85 18.19
CA PHE A 169 -17.46 -10.11 17.14
C PHE A 169 -17.65 -9.18 15.94
N ILE A 170 -16.56 -8.82 15.27
CA ILE A 170 -16.61 -8.11 13.97
C ILE A 170 -17.05 -9.08 12.88
N ASP A 171 -16.57 -10.32 12.91
CA ASP A 171 -17.01 -11.43 12.07
C ASP A 171 -17.54 -12.57 12.95
N PRO A 172 -18.85 -12.59 13.28
CA PRO A 172 -19.40 -13.65 14.11
C PRO A 172 -19.22 -15.05 13.54
N VAL A 173 -19.19 -15.23 12.21
CA VAL A 173 -19.08 -16.55 11.59
C VAL A 173 -17.69 -17.15 11.85
N ALA A 174 -16.63 -16.34 11.71
CA ALA A 174 -15.27 -16.76 11.98
C ALA A 174 -15.05 -17.23 13.44
N TRP A 175 -15.81 -16.68 14.39
CA TRP A 175 -15.69 -16.99 15.83
C TRP A 175 -16.85 -17.82 16.41
N ALA A 176 -17.77 -18.30 15.56
CA ALA A 176 -18.90 -19.15 15.99
C ALA A 176 -18.57 -20.66 15.97
N SER A 177 -17.34 -21.04 15.60
CA SER A 177 -16.93 -22.42 15.36
C SER A 177 -16.10 -23.04 16.51
N ASP A 178 -16.00 -22.38 17.65
CA ASP A 178 -15.32 -22.86 18.86
C ASP A 178 -16.32 -23.28 19.95
#